data_AF-A0A1Q9PAB3-F1
#
_entry.id   AF-A0A1Q9PAB3-F1
#
_cell.length_a   1.000
_cell.length_b   1.000
_cell.length_c   1.000
_cell.angle_alpha   90.00
_cell.angle_beta   90.00
_cell.angle_gamma   90.00
#
_symmetry.space_group_name_H-M   'P 1'
#
loop_
_entity.id
_entity.type
_entity.pdbx_description
1 polymer ?
#
loop_
_entity_poly.entity_id
_entity_poly.type
_entity_poly.pdbx_seq_one_letter_code
_entity_poly.pdbx_strand_id
1 'polypeptide(L)'
;MGLGLESSEVIRAFDFYLLSSSDSPEGLRDTPVVNTEQGPAHVALKKMENGDCIFLKDNLCMIHTIRPMVCMSFPFVFWDGGDEKTWGLSAMKEICPGLGSGPEVEISDLRELADAVLEDIALFKEFAEEWNRNEENPTVEHLVDTILSDQRFTV
;
A
#
# COMPACT_ATOMS: atom_id res chain seq x y z
N MET A 1 11.16 11.65 -11.01
CA MET A 1 9.89 12.39 -10.80
C MET A 1 8.97 12.14 -12.00
N GLY A 2 8.14 11.09 -11.96
CA GLY A 2 7.40 10.61 -13.14
C GLY A 2 6.09 11.33 -13.46
N LEU A 3 5.53 12.09 -12.51
CA LEU A 3 4.20 12.72 -12.65
C LEU A 3 4.17 14.24 -12.43
N GLY A 4 5.24 14.85 -11.90
CA GLY A 4 5.33 16.30 -11.68
C GLY A 4 4.26 16.86 -10.75
N LEU A 5 3.75 16.05 -9.82
CA LEU A 5 2.74 16.43 -8.84
C LEU A 5 3.39 17.03 -7.60
N GLU A 6 2.76 18.08 -7.06
CA GLU A 6 3.13 18.65 -5.76
C GLU A 6 2.61 17.74 -4.62
N SER A 7 3.28 17.75 -3.47
CA SER A 7 2.87 16.93 -2.31
C SER A 7 1.43 17.19 -1.88
N SER A 8 0.96 18.43 -1.96
CA SER A 8 -0.44 18.80 -1.70
C SER A 8 -1.46 18.11 -2.63
N GLU A 9 -1.06 17.73 -3.85
CA GLU A 9 -1.89 16.99 -4.80
C GLU A 9 -1.86 15.49 -4.48
N VAL A 10 -0.67 14.97 -4.16
CA VAL A 10 -0.45 13.57 -3.78
C VAL A 10 -1.21 13.21 -2.50
N ILE A 11 -1.19 14.08 -1.49
CA ILE A 11 -1.91 13.89 -0.22
C ILE A 11 -3.41 13.64 -0.44
N ARG A 12 -4.02 14.24 -1.47
CA ARG A 12 -5.46 14.05 -1.75
C ARG A 12 -5.82 12.61 -2.14
N ALA A 13 -4.81 11.82 -2.53
CA ALA A 13 -4.98 10.42 -2.89
C ALA A 13 -4.92 9.46 -1.70
N PHE A 14 -4.52 9.94 -0.53
CA PHE A 14 -4.30 9.13 0.66
C PHE A 14 -5.26 9.48 1.79
N ASP A 15 -5.57 8.47 2.60
CA ASP A 15 -6.17 8.62 3.93
C ASP A 15 -5.15 8.20 4.99
N PHE A 16 -5.24 8.85 6.16
CA PHE A 16 -4.41 8.59 7.34
C PHE A 16 -5.31 8.09 8.47
N TYR A 17 -5.23 6.79 8.77
CA TYR A 17 -6.03 6.14 9.81
C TYR A 17 -5.32 6.22 11.15
N LEU A 18 -5.75 7.15 12.01
CA LEU A 18 -5.17 7.38 13.33
C LEU A 18 -5.34 6.17 14.24
N LEU A 19 -4.26 5.74 14.89
CA LEU A 19 -4.27 4.61 15.84
C LEU A 19 -5.09 4.88 17.11
N SER A 20 -5.32 6.15 17.44
CA SER A 20 -6.19 6.55 18.55
C SER A 20 -7.67 6.36 18.24
N SER A 21 -8.03 6.09 16.98
CA SER A 21 -9.41 5.80 16.58
C SER A 21 -9.71 4.30 16.72
N SER A 22 -10.95 3.96 17.07
CA SER A 22 -11.43 2.57 17.09
C SER A 22 -11.58 1.96 15.69
N ASP A 23 -11.34 2.74 14.66
CA ASP A 23 -11.84 2.50 13.30
C ASP A 23 -10.75 2.07 12.32
N SER A 24 -9.54 1.74 12.81
CA SER A 24 -8.48 1.19 11.96
C SER A 24 -8.97 -0.08 11.23
N PRO A 25 -9.04 -0.08 9.90
CA PRO A 25 -9.49 -1.23 9.13
C PRO A 25 -8.63 -2.46 9.44
N GLU A 26 -9.27 -3.63 9.54
CA GLU A 26 -8.55 -4.90 9.78
C GLU A 26 -7.45 -5.15 8.74
N GLY A 27 -7.66 -4.74 7.49
CA GLY A 27 -6.68 -4.86 6.41
C GLY A 27 -5.43 -3.98 6.54
N LEU A 28 -5.37 -3.05 7.51
CA LEU A 28 -4.20 -2.21 7.76
C LEU A 28 -3.37 -2.66 8.97
N ARG A 29 -3.77 -3.72 9.68
CA ARG A 29 -3.08 -4.16 10.90
C ARG A 29 -1.59 -4.42 10.71
N ASP A 30 -1.21 -4.94 9.55
CA ASP A 30 0.18 -5.27 9.22
C ASP A 30 0.89 -4.15 8.45
N THR A 31 0.21 -3.02 8.20
CA THR A 31 0.80 -1.86 7.53
C THR A 31 1.64 -1.05 8.51
N PRO A 32 2.89 -0.66 8.18
CA PRO A 32 3.70 0.20 9.02
C PRO A 32 2.98 1.49 9.43
N VAL A 33 3.25 1.94 10.64
CA VAL A 33 2.69 3.16 11.23
C VAL A 33 3.67 4.29 11.05
N VAL A 34 3.17 5.47 10.68
CA VAL A 34 3.97 6.70 10.57
C VAL A 34 3.42 7.77 11.52
N ASN A 35 4.30 8.54 12.14
CA ASN A 35 3.95 9.69 12.96
C ASN A 35 3.52 10.85 12.05
N THR A 36 2.44 11.52 12.42
CA THR A 36 1.93 12.73 11.75
C THR A 36 1.67 13.82 12.79
N GLU A 37 1.30 15.01 12.34
CA GLU A 37 0.96 16.14 13.21
C GLU A 37 -0.30 15.86 14.05
N GLN A 38 -1.12 14.88 13.66
CA GLN A 38 -2.32 14.44 14.39
C GLN A 38 -2.08 13.17 15.23
N GLY A 39 -0.88 12.59 15.16
CA GLY A 39 -0.49 11.36 15.85
C GLY A 39 -0.12 10.20 14.91
N PRO A 40 0.13 9.01 15.48
CA PRO A 40 0.49 7.82 14.70
C PRO A 40 -0.67 7.37 13.81
N ALA A 41 -0.40 7.07 12.55
CA ALA A 41 -1.41 6.66 11.57
C ALA A 41 -0.91 5.56 10.62
N HIS A 42 -1.84 4.75 10.10
CA HIS A 42 -1.60 3.97 8.89
C HIS A 42 -1.91 4.82 7.65
N VAL A 43 -1.11 4.67 6.60
CA VAL A 43 -1.34 5.32 5.30
C VAL A 43 -2.02 4.33 4.37
N ALA A 44 -3.09 4.75 3.70
CA ALA A 44 -3.72 3.94 2.65
C ALA A 44 -4.27 4.81 1.53
N LEU A 45 -4.53 4.20 0.37
CA LEU A 45 -5.26 4.88 -0.70
C LEU A 45 -6.66 5.27 -0.22
N LYS A 46 -7.05 6.50 -0.53
CA LYS A 46 -8.33 7.06 -0.13
C LYS A 46 -9.49 6.23 -0.68
N LYS A 47 -10.53 6.10 0.13
CA LYS A 47 -11.78 5.44 -0.25
C LYS A 47 -12.92 6.45 -0.41
N MET A 48 -13.83 6.14 -1.34
CA MET A 48 -15.13 6.80 -1.46
C MET A 48 -16.06 6.30 -0.34
N GLU A 49 -17.17 7.00 -0.10
CA GLU A 49 -18.15 6.63 0.94
C GLU A 49 -18.72 5.21 0.78
N ASN A 50 -18.74 4.69 -0.45
CA ASN A 50 -19.18 3.33 -0.75
C ASN A 50 -18.10 2.25 -0.49
N GLY A 51 -16.90 2.64 -0.04
CA GLY A 51 -15.77 1.75 0.27
C GLY A 51 -14.81 1.49 -0.89
N ASP A 52 -15.15 1.91 -2.10
CA ASP A 52 -14.30 1.76 -3.28
C ASP A 52 -13.08 2.70 -3.21
N CYS A 53 -11.98 2.30 -3.84
CA CYS A 53 -10.84 3.21 -4.01
C CYS A 53 -11.23 4.41 -4.87
N ILE A 54 -10.75 5.61 -4.54
CA ILE A 54 -10.99 6.84 -5.34
C ILE A 54 -10.52 6.74 -6.80
N PHE A 55 -9.62 5.81 -7.10
CA PHE A 55 -9.12 5.56 -8.45
C PHE A 55 -9.91 4.48 -9.20
N LEU A 56 -10.94 3.89 -8.59
CA LEU A 56 -11.81 2.94 -9.28
C LEU A 56 -12.89 3.69 -10.05
N LYS A 57 -12.91 3.51 -11.38
CA LYS A 57 -13.92 4.11 -12.26
C LYS A 57 -14.37 3.09 -13.28
N ASP A 58 -15.68 2.87 -13.40
CA ASP A 58 -16.28 1.91 -14.34
C ASP A 58 -15.65 0.51 -14.24
N ASN A 59 -15.35 0.05 -13.02
CA ASN A 59 -14.62 -1.19 -12.70
C ASN A 59 -13.17 -1.26 -13.23
N LEU A 60 -12.54 -0.11 -13.52
CA LEU A 60 -11.16 -0.01 -13.96
C LEU A 60 -10.35 0.87 -13.00
N CYS A 61 -9.10 0.48 -12.75
CA CYS A 61 -8.16 1.27 -11.95
C CYS A 61 -7.56 2.37 -12.82
N MET A 62 -7.83 3.63 -12.48
CA MET A 62 -7.35 4.79 -13.23
C MET A 62 -5.83 4.99 -13.14
N ILE A 63 -5.20 4.43 -12.11
CA ILE A 63 -3.75 4.46 -11.91
C ILE A 63 -3.11 3.09 -12.15
N HIS A 64 -3.72 2.24 -12.99
CA HIS A 64 -3.32 0.84 -13.12
C HIS A 64 -1.81 0.66 -13.31
N THR A 65 -1.17 1.45 -14.17
CA THR A 65 0.27 1.35 -14.46
C THR A 65 1.19 1.70 -13.30
N ILE A 66 0.71 2.48 -12.33
CA ILE A 66 1.49 2.99 -11.19
C ILE A 66 0.89 2.60 -9.84
N ARG A 67 -0.03 1.62 -9.84
CA ARG A 67 -0.72 1.18 -8.62
C ARG A 67 0.31 0.59 -7.63
N PRO A 68 0.11 0.73 -6.31
CA PRO A 68 1.02 0.17 -5.31
C PRO A 68 1.23 -1.35 -5.48
N MET A 69 2.38 -1.87 -5.06
CA MET A 69 2.71 -3.30 -5.20
C MET A 69 1.65 -4.22 -4.58
N VAL A 70 1.11 -3.85 -3.41
CA VAL A 70 0.00 -4.59 -2.77
C VAL A 70 -1.29 -4.61 -3.62
N CYS A 71 -1.53 -3.59 -4.44
CA CYS A 71 -2.62 -3.58 -5.41
C CYS A 71 -2.26 -4.35 -6.70
N MET A 72 -0.97 -4.47 -7.03
CA MET A 72 -0.51 -5.33 -8.13
C MET A 72 -0.66 -6.81 -7.80
N SER A 73 -0.53 -7.19 -6.52
CA SER A 73 -0.62 -8.59 -6.09
C SER A 73 -2.03 -9.14 -6.04
N PHE A 74 -3.06 -8.29 -6.09
CA PHE A 74 -4.46 -8.73 -6.01
C PHE A 74 -4.78 -9.83 -7.03
N PRO A 75 -5.40 -10.96 -6.63
CA PRO A 75 -6.05 -11.21 -5.34
C PRO A 75 -5.16 -11.89 -4.29
N PHE A 76 -3.86 -12.04 -4.53
CA PHE A 76 -2.93 -12.72 -3.64
C PHE A 76 -2.45 -11.82 -2.50
N VAL A 77 -2.34 -12.42 -1.31
CA VAL A 77 -1.70 -11.85 -0.12
C VAL A 77 -0.52 -12.74 0.22
N PHE A 78 0.62 -12.13 0.56
CA PHE A 78 1.86 -12.83 0.86
C PHE A 78 2.28 -12.62 2.31
N TRP A 79 2.84 -13.65 2.92
CA TRP A 79 3.45 -13.58 4.25
C TRP A 79 4.84 -14.20 4.22
N ASP A 80 5.78 -13.55 4.90
CA ASP A 80 7.11 -14.09 5.14
C ASP A 80 7.08 -15.08 6.31
N GLY A 81 7.28 -16.36 6.00
CA GLY A 81 7.40 -17.46 6.98
C GLY A 81 8.85 -17.78 7.36
N GLY A 82 9.81 -16.93 7.01
CA GLY A 82 11.24 -17.19 7.20
C GLY A 82 11.80 -18.04 6.06
N ASP A 83 11.90 -19.36 6.26
CA ASP A 83 12.48 -20.26 5.26
C ASP A 83 11.57 -20.46 4.02
N GLU A 84 10.28 -20.17 4.15
CA GLU A 84 9.31 -20.27 3.06
C GLU A 84 8.36 -19.07 3.03
N LYS A 85 7.98 -18.65 1.82
CA LYS A 85 6.93 -17.66 1.57
C LYS A 85 5.60 -18.35 1.42
N THR A 86 4.58 -17.81 2.06
CA THR A 86 3.21 -18.35 1.98
C THR A 86 2.29 -17.31 1.34
N TRP A 87 1.20 -17.78 0.73
CA TRP A 87 0.21 -16.91 0.12
C TRP A 87 -1.21 -17.41 0.31
N GLY A 88 -2.15 -16.48 0.21
CA GLY A 88 -3.58 -16.71 0.31
C GLY A 88 -4.34 -15.75 -0.60
N LEU A 89 -5.66 -15.77 -0.51
CA LEU A 89 -6.54 -14.92 -1.31
C LEU A 89 -7.25 -13.91 -0.41
N SER A 90 -7.21 -12.62 -0.79
CA SER A 90 -7.95 -11.55 -0.12
C SER A 90 -9.35 -11.31 -0.67
N ALA A 91 -9.73 -12.00 -1.74
CA ALA A 91 -11.01 -11.79 -2.42
C ALA A 91 -11.72 -13.10 -2.72
N MET A 92 -13.06 -13.02 -2.74
CA MET A 92 -13.94 -14.06 -3.24
C MET A 92 -14.23 -13.85 -4.73
N LYS A 93 -14.81 -14.86 -5.38
CA LYS A 93 -15.06 -14.88 -6.84
C LYS A 93 -15.97 -13.74 -7.30
N GLU A 94 -16.87 -13.29 -6.45
CA GLU A 94 -17.79 -12.18 -6.68
C GLU A 94 -17.07 -10.83 -6.85
N ILE A 95 -15.89 -10.70 -6.24
CA ILE A 95 -15.06 -9.48 -6.28
C ILE A 95 -13.98 -9.62 -7.36
N CYS A 96 -13.37 -10.81 -7.49
CA CYS A 96 -12.38 -11.09 -8.52
C CYS A 96 -12.92 -12.11 -9.53
N PRO A 97 -13.44 -11.66 -10.69
CA PRO A 97 -14.00 -12.56 -11.71
C PRO A 97 -12.95 -13.50 -12.32
N GLY A 98 -11.65 -13.20 -12.15
CA GLY A 98 -10.55 -14.06 -12.56
C GLY A 98 -10.39 -15.32 -11.70
N LEU A 99 -10.90 -15.33 -10.46
CA LEU A 99 -10.76 -16.50 -9.58
C LEU A 99 -11.52 -17.71 -10.13
N GLY A 100 -10.76 -18.77 -10.43
CA GLY A 100 -11.28 -20.02 -11.01
C GLY A 100 -11.72 -19.90 -12.46
N SER A 101 -11.34 -18.84 -13.18
CA SER A 101 -11.66 -18.65 -14.61
C SER A 101 -10.53 -18.01 -15.41
N GLY A 102 -9.54 -17.40 -14.75
CA GLY A 102 -8.31 -16.92 -15.37
C GLY A 102 -7.30 -18.04 -15.67
N PRO A 103 -6.17 -17.70 -16.30
CA PRO A 103 -5.06 -18.62 -16.50
C PRO A 103 -4.58 -19.22 -15.18
N GLU A 104 -4.05 -20.44 -15.23
CA GLU A 104 -3.29 -21.00 -14.13
C GLU A 104 -2.06 -20.13 -13.85
N VAL A 105 -1.78 -19.89 -12.58
CA VAL A 105 -0.63 -19.10 -12.13
C VAL A 105 0.44 -20.08 -11.67
N GLU A 106 1.62 -20.02 -12.29
CA GLU A 106 2.73 -20.88 -11.92
C GLU A 106 3.27 -20.52 -10.53
N ILE A 107 3.74 -21.52 -9.79
CA ILE A 107 4.30 -21.30 -8.45
C ILE A 107 5.55 -20.42 -8.51
N SER A 108 6.33 -20.49 -9.60
CA SER A 108 7.47 -19.58 -9.82
C SER A 108 7.03 -18.13 -9.87
N ASP A 109 5.97 -17.84 -10.61
CA ASP A 109 5.45 -16.48 -10.80
C ASP A 109 4.92 -15.93 -9.48
N LEU A 110 4.25 -16.76 -8.67
CA LEU A 110 3.81 -16.39 -7.33
C LEU A 110 4.98 -16.09 -6.39
N ARG A 111 6.08 -16.83 -6.49
CA ARG A 111 7.28 -16.59 -5.68
C ARG A 111 7.97 -15.30 -6.07
N GLU A 112 8.13 -15.04 -7.36
CA GLU A 112 8.70 -13.78 -7.86
C GLU A 112 7.84 -12.57 -7.44
N LEU A 113 6.52 -12.71 -7.55
CA LEU A 113 5.59 -11.68 -7.08
C LEU A 113 5.65 -11.50 -5.55
N ALA A 114 5.76 -12.59 -4.79
CA ALA A 114 5.91 -12.55 -3.34
C ALA A 114 7.20 -11.83 -2.93
N ASP A 115 8.32 -12.12 -3.60
CA ASP A 115 9.61 -11.47 -3.36
C ASP A 115 9.47 -9.95 -3.54
N ALA A 116 8.93 -9.52 -4.67
CA ALA A 116 8.77 -8.10 -4.97
C ALA A 116 7.83 -7.37 -4.00
N VAL A 117 6.71 -8.01 -3.60
CA VAL A 117 5.75 -7.41 -2.65
C VAL A 117 6.31 -7.33 -1.25
N LEU A 118 6.98 -8.39 -0.78
CA LEU A 118 7.56 -8.42 0.57
C LEU A 118 8.76 -7.48 0.69
N GLU A 119 9.56 -7.34 -0.37
CA GLU A 119 10.63 -6.34 -0.44
C GLU A 119 10.07 -4.91 -0.37
N ASP A 120 9.02 -4.58 -1.13
CA ASP A 120 8.36 -3.26 -1.08
C ASP A 120 7.80 -2.96 0.33
N ILE A 121 7.16 -3.94 0.97
CA ILE A 121 6.67 -3.81 2.35
C ILE A 121 7.82 -3.60 3.33
N ALA A 122 8.93 -4.33 3.17
CA ALA A 122 10.11 -4.18 4.02
C ALA A 122 10.75 -2.80 3.87
N LEU A 123 10.90 -2.30 2.64
CA LEU A 123 11.40 -0.95 2.37
C LEU A 123 10.53 0.13 3.01
N PHE A 124 9.20 0.01 2.88
CA PHE A 124 8.29 0.95 3.52
C PHE A 124 8.33 0.87 5.06
N LYS A 125 8.53 -0.33 5.62
CA LYS A 125 8.71 -0.51 7.06
C LYS A 125 9.98 0.17 7.56
N GLU A 126 11.11 -0.05 6.90
CA GLU A 126 12.38 0.60 7.23
C GLU A 126 12.25 2.13 7.15
N PHE A 127 11.62 2.64 6.10
CA PHE A 127 11.33 4.06 5.95
C PHE A 127 10.49 4.59 7.13
N ALA A 128 9.40 3.90 7.48
CA ALA A 128 8.52 4.33 8.57
C ALA A 128 9.25 4.34 9.93
N GLU A 129 10.11 3.36 10.19
CA GLU A 129 10.93 3.31 11.41
C GLU A 129 11.93 4.48 11.47
N GLU A 130 12.57 4.82 10.35
CA GLU A 130 13.48 5.96 10.25
C GLU A 130 12.76 7.29 10.43
N TRP A 131 11.64 7.48 9.73
CA TRP A 131 10.78 8.66 9.84
C TRP A 131 10.36 8.88 11.30
N ASN A 132 9.82 7.84 11.94
CA ASN A 132 9.32 7.94 13.31
C ASN A 132 10.42 8.24 14.34
N ARG A 133 11.66 7.87 14.05
CA ARG A 133 12.81 8.10 14.94
C ARG A 133 13.45 9.48 14.76
N ASN A 134 13.49 9.97 13.52
CA ASN A 134 14.32 11.11 13.16
C ASN A 134 13.55 12.42 12.99
N GLU A 135 12.24 12.37 12.74
CA GLU A 135 11.44 13.57 12.53
C GLU A 135 10.90 14.16 13.85
N GLU A 136 11.32 15.39 14.16
CA GLU A 136 10.92 16.10 15.38
C GLU A 136 9.55 16.77 15.25
N ASN A 137 9.18 17.22 14.04
CA ASN A 137 7.93 17.93 13.76
C ASN A 137 7.20 17.26 12.58
N PRO A 138 6.68 16.03 12.76
CA PRO A 138 6.11 15.27 11.66
C PRO A 138 4.86 15.97 11.13
N THR A 139 4.81 16.20 9.81
CA THR A 139 3.60 16.60 9.10
C THR A 139 3.34 15.67 7.93
N VAL A 140 2.08 15.49 7.55
CA VAL A 140 1.70 14.70 6.36
C VAL A 140 2.35 15.26 5.08
N GLU A 141 2.46 16.58 4.96
CA GLU A 141 3.13 17.22 3.81
C GLU A 141 4.62 16.87 3.77
N HIS A 142 5.33 17.00 4.89
CA HIS A 142 6.75 16.66 4.96
C HIS A 142 7.00 15.16 4.79
N LEU A 143 6.11 14.31 5.31
CA LEU A 143 6.16 12.86 5.10
C LEU A 143 6.11 12.54 3.59
N VAL A 144 5.17 13.14 2.87
CA VAL A 144 5.01 12.92 1.42
C VAL A 144 6.21 13.48 0.65
N ASP A 145 6.70 14.68 0.97
CA ASP A 145 7.92 15.23 0.38
C ASP A 145 9.12 14.29 0.56
N THR A 146 9.24 13.73 1.76
CA THR A 146 10.33 12.81 2.11
C THR A 146 10.22 11.52 1.30
N ILE A 147 9.02 10.91 1.23
CA ILE A 147 8.78 9.72 0.40
C ILE A 147 9.11 9.99 -1.08
N LEU A 148 8.66 11.12 -1.62
CA LEU A 148 8.86 11.48 -3.03
C LEU A 148 10.33 11.76 -3.38
N SER A 149 11.15 12.10 -2.37
CA SER A 149 12.58 12.38 -2.52
C SER A 149 13.47 11.20 -2.12
N ASP A 150 12.89 10.12 -1.58
CA ASP A 150 13.61 8.97 -1.08
C ASP A 150 14.05 8.05 -2.24
N GLN A 151 15.33 7.69 -2.26
CA GLN A 151 15.90 6.85 -3.30
C GLN A 151 15.32 5.44 -3.33
N ARG A 152 14.78 4.94 -2.21
CA ARG A 152 14.11 3.63 -2.13
C ARG A 152 12.86 3.56 -3.01
N PHE A 153 12.17 4.68 -3.19
CA PHE A 153 10.90 4.75 -3.92
C PHE A 153 11.04 5.44 -5.29
N THR A 154 12.25 5.78 -5.70
CA THR A 154 12.47 6.44 -6.98
C THR A 154 12.46 5.40 -8.10
N VAL A 155 11.37 5.37 -8.88
CA VAL A 155 11.24 4.66 -10.17
C VAL A 155 11.96 5.38 -11.31
#